data_AF-A0A9E5JZE0-F1
#
_entry.id   AF-A0A9E5JZE0-F1
#
_cell.length_a   1.000
_cell.length_b   1.000
_cell.length_c   1.000
_cell.angle_alpha   90.00
_cell.angle_beta   90.00
_cell.angle_gamma   90.00
#
_symmetry.space_group_name_H-M   'P 1'
#
loop_
_entity.id
_entity.type
_entity.pdbx_description
1 polymer ?
#
loop_
_entity_poly.entity_id
_entity_poly.type
_entity_poly.pdbx_seq_one_letter_code
_entity_poly.pdbx_strand_id
1 'polypeptide(L)'
;GWASTTKNLILRPNLFHQGHGMPLNYARRLATDFRRCYETGLIGTDFDSVVHHWSTQGLNYYVLSRILWDPSLDANEVIEDYCRAGFGSAASSVRAYFDELEKVTDGIAEGIADSIEQGIRDEEIMESSQTSRDLFFKKIPDFYTEEVLEKLRRPLNQAREKAHAEPEALRRVEFLMQGLEYAEQQRRVFSMYRDEKADPAQVRRVIEDRNKFLQSLHDHPDYFFAIGCSYLLHREASFMAKYKMPTQP
;
A
#
# COMPACT_ATOMS: atom_id res chain seq x y z
N GLY A 1 -8.20 -29.78 -0.67
CA GLY A 1 -7.64 -28.69 -1.50
C GLY A 1 -6.46 -29.22 -2.29
N TRP A 2 -5.78 -28.41 -3.10
CA TRP A 2 -4.70 -28.90 -3.99
C TRP A 2 -3.60 -29.74 -3.31
N ALA A 3 -3.28 -29.45 -2.04
CA ALA A 3 -2.32 -30.21 -1.25
C ALA A 3 -2.71 -31.69 -0.97
N SER A 4 -3.98 -32.07 -1.09
CA SER A 4 -4.38 -33.49 -1.03
C SER A 4 -4.18 -34.22 -2.36
N THR A 5 -3.97 -33.48 -3.45
CA THR A 5 -3.95 -34.02 -4.82
C THR A 5 -2.52 -34.14 -5.37
N THR A 6 -1.60 -33.26 -4.95
CA THR A 6 -0.22 -33.25 -5.44
C THR A 6 0.75 -32.75 -4.38
N LYS A 7 2.02 -33.15 -4.52
CA LYS A 7 3.16 -32.66 -3.71
C LYS A 7 4.01 -31.61 -4.43
N ASN A 8 3.66 -31.26 -5.68
CA ASN A 8 4.37 -30.29 -6.50
C ASN A 8 3.56 -28.99 -6.58
N LEU A 9 3.57 -28.21 -5.49
CA LEU A 9 2.83 -26.95 -5.42
C LEU A 9 3.77 -25.76 -5.55
N ILE A 10 3.42 -24.82 -6.42
CA ILE A 10 4.09 -23.53 -6.56
C ILE A 10 3.08 -22.42 -6.26
N LEU A 11 3.48 -21.44 -5.45
CA LEU A 11 2.66 -20.27 -5.13
C LEU A 11 3.09 -19.08 -5.99
N ARG A 12 2.21 -18.61 -6.86
CA ARG A 12 2.39 -17.38 -7.64
C ARG A 12 1.22 -16.43 -7.42
N PRO A 13 1.32 -15.50 -6.45
CA PRO A 13 0.23 -14.59 -6.16
C PRO A 13 0.49 -13.20 -6.78
N ASN A 14 -0.58 -12.46 -7.08
CA ASN A 14 -0.48 -11.08 -7.55
C ASN A 14 -0.53 -10.05 -6.40
N LEU A 15 -0.07 -10.40 -5.19
CA LEU A 15 -0.29 -9.62 -3.96
C LEU A 15 0.26 -8.19 -4.04
N PHE A 16 1.43 -8.00 -4.65
CA PHE A 16 2.10 -6.69 -4.71
C PHE A 16 1.62 -5.77 -5.83
N HIS A 17 0.68 -6.21 -6.65
CA HIS A 17 -0.01 -5.35 -7.62
C HIS A 17 -1.15 -4.54 -6.98
N GLN A 18 -1.48 -4.80 -5.72
CA GLN A 18 -2.68 -4.30 -5.07
C GLN A 18 -2.42 -3.03 -4.24
N GLY A 19 -3.51 -2.37 -3.89
CA GLY A 19 -3.50 -1.21 -2.99
C GLY A 19 -3.20 0.12 -3.64
N HIS A 20 -2.82 0.15 -4.93
CA HIS A 20 -2.68 1.41 -5.70
C HIS A 20 -1.73 2.42 -5.03
N GLY A 21 -0.65 1.90 -4.45
CA GLY A 21 0.33 2.68 -3.68
C GLY A 21 -0.13 3.15 -2.31
N MET A 22 -1.38 2.92 -1.90
CA MET A 22 -1.87 3.28 -0.57
C MET A 22 -1.10 2.49 0.51
N PRO A 23 -0.92 3.07 1.72
CA PRO A 23 -0.33 2.39 2.87
C PRO A 23 -1.07 1.10 3.19
N LEU A 24 -0.40 -0.04 3.09
CA LEU A 24 -0.97 -1.34 3.47
C LEU A 24 0.07 -2.15 4.23
N ASN A 25 -0.35 -2.78 5.32
CA ASN A 25 0.46 -3.71 6.07
C ASN A 25 -0.32 -5.00 6.32
N TYR A 26 0.11 -6.07 5.67
CA TYR A 26 -0.44 -7.42 5.86
C TYR A 26 0.71 -8.41 6.11
N ALA A 27 1.85 -7.93 6.62
CA ALA A 27 3.08 -8.70 6.72
C ALA A 27 2.93 -9.95 7.61
N ARG A 28 2.20 -9.87 8.73
CA ARG A 28 1.96 -11.02 9.62
C ARG A 28 1.06 -12.06 8.96
N ARG A 29 0.00 -11.60 8.28
CA ARG A 29 -0.92 -12.47 7.54
C ARG A 29 -0.22 -13.16 6.38
N LEU A 30 0.60 -12.40 5.63
CA LEU A 30 1.46 -12.94 4.57
C LEU A 30 2.38 -14.05 5.09
N ALA A 31 3.06 -13.84 6.21
CA ALA A 31 3.91 -14.86 6.82
C ALA A 31 3.12 -16.10 7.27
N THR A 32 1.92 -15.90 7.82
CA THR A 32 1.02 -16.99 8.24
C THR A 32 0.58 -17.84 7.05
N ASP A 33 0.10 -17.20 5.98
CA ASP A 33 -0.34 -17.88 4.77
C ASP A 33 0.81 -18.61 4.08
N PHE A 34 1.98 -17.97 4.02
CA PHE A 34 3.18 -18.55 3.45
C PHE A 34 3.66 -19.78 4.23
N ARG A 35 3.69 -19.71 5.56
CA ARG A 35 4.00 -20.85 6.42
C ARG A 35 3.04 -22.01 6.18
N ARG A 36 1.75 -21.72 6.03
CA ARG A 36 0.75 -22.74 5.70
C ARG A 36 1.01 -23.41 4.35
N CYS A 37 1.39 -22.63 3.33
CA CYS A 37 1.79 -23.18 2.04
C CYS A 37 3.03 -24.08 2.18
N TYR A 38 4.05 -23.61 2.91
CA TYR A 38 5.26 -24.39 3.19
C TYR A 38 4.96 -25.74 3.86
N GLU A 39 4.15 -25.75 4.91
CA GLU A 39 3.73 -26.96 5.64
C GLU A 39 2.90 -27.93 4.80
N THR A 40 2.34 -27.47 3.68
CA THR A 40 1.45 -28.26 2.82
C THR A 40 2.09 -28.66 1.49
N GLY A 41 3.42 -28.59 1.38
CA GLY A 41 4.17 -29.12 0.24
C GLY A 41 4.49 -28.09 -0.85
N LEU A 42 4.58 -26.81 -0.49
CA LEU A 42 5.14 -25.77 -1.37
C LEU A 42 6.60 -26.09 -1.70
N ILE A 43 6.92 -26.18 -3.00
CA ILE A 43 8.27 -26.44 -3.50
C ILE A 43 8.92 -25.21 -4.16
N GLY A 44 8.17 -24.13 -4.34
CA GLY A 44 8.67 -22.90 -4.91
C GLY A 44 7.62 -21.80 -4.94
N THR A 45 8.08 -20.57 -5.15
CA THR A 45 7.22 -19.40 -5.28
C THR A 45 7.68 -18.49 -6.41
N ASP A 46 6.74 -17.74 -6.95
CA ASP A 46 7.00 -16.65 -7.89
C ASP A 46 6.20 -15.43 -7.40
N PHE A 47 6.90 -14.50 -6.76
CA PHE A 47 6.32 -13.21 -6.38
C PHE A 47 6.80 -12.17 -7.39
N ASP A 48 5.93 -11.82 -8.34
CA ASP A 48 6.21 -10.77 -9.29
C ASP A 48 5.82 -9.38 -8.77
N SER A 49 6.46 -8.37 -9.36
CA SER A 49 6.03 -6.97 -9.29
C SER A 49 6.20 -6.24 -7.95
N VAL A 50 7.46 -6.11 -7.52
CA VAL A 50 7.84 -5.01 -6.62
C VAL A 50 7.75 -3.70 -7.40
N VAL A 51 6.59 -3.05 -7.34
CA VAL A 51 6.28 -1.80 -8.06
C VAL A 51 6.79 -0.55 -7.34
N HIS A 52 7.80 -0.68 -6.47
CA HIS A 52 8.48 0.42 -5.77
C HIS A 52 7.63 1.28 -4.83
N HIS A 53 6.57 0.74 -4.21
CA HIS A 53 5.83 1.43 -3.14
C HIS A 53 6.52 1.26 -1.78
N TRP A 54 7.78 1.66 -1.64
CA TRP A 54 8.56 1.33 -0.44
C TRP A 54 8.14 2.11 0.80
N SER A 55 7.61 3.34 0.67
CA SER A 55 7.16 4.09 1.84
C SER A 55 5.81 3.59 2.40
N THR A 56 5.02 2.92 1.56
CA THR A 56 3.65 2.49 1.90
C THR A 56 3.49 0.98 2.06
N GLN A 57 4.33 0.18 1.42
CA GLN A 57 4.28 -1.29 1.44
C GLN A 57 5.64 -1.95 1.70
N GLY A 58 6.69 -1.17 1.96
CA GLY A 58 8.06 -1.66 2.12
C GLY A 58 8.22 -2.73 3.21
N LEU A 59 7.43 -2.68 4.28
CA LEU A 59 7.46 -3.71 5.33
C LEU A 59 7.01 -5.08 4.79
N ASN A 60 5.99 -5.12 3.93
CA ASN A 60 5.53 -6.37 3.32
C ASN A 60 6.63 -6.99 2.45
N TYR A 61 7.33 -6.17 1.66
CA TYR A 61 8.44 -6.61 0.81
C TYR A 61 9.59 -7.17 1.65
N TYR A 62 9.97 -6.45 2.71
CA TYR A 62 11.01 -6.88 3.63
C TYR A 62 10.68 -8.21 4.31
N VAL A 63 9.50 -8.32 4.93
CA VAL A 63 9.08 -9.54 5.61
C VAL A 63 9.01 -10.70 4.63
N LEU A 64 8.45 -10.51 3.43
CA LEU A 64 8.45 -11.55 2.40
C LEU A 64 9.86 -12.05 2.09
N SER A 65 10.81 -11.14 1.85
CA SER A 65 12.18 -11.52 1.52
C SER A 65 12.83 -12.40 2.60
N ARG A 66 12.50 -12.15 3.88
CA ARG A 66 13.03 -12.90 5.02
C ARG A 66 12.38 -14.29 5.09
N ILE A 67 11.07 -14.39 4.91
CA ILE A 67 10.36 -15.67 4.97
C ILE A 67 10.56 -16.55 3.73
N LEU A 68 10.85 -15.96 2.56
CA LEU A 68 11.25 -16.70 1.37
C LEU A 68 12.59 -17.43 1.58
N TRP A 69 13.48 -16.82 2.36
CA TRP A 69 14.74 -17.43 2.76
C TRP A 69 14.54 -18.50 3.85
N ASP A 70 13.77 -18.17 4.88
CA ASP A 70 13.46 -19.09 5.98
C ASP A 70 11.97 -19.00 6.38
N PRO A 71 11.13 -19.95 5.92
CA PRO A 71 9.69 -19.97 6.21
C PRO A 71 9.35 -20.22 7.68
N SER A 72 10.32 -20.60 8.51
CA SER A 72 10.10 -20.92 9.93
C SER A 72 10.09 -19.70 10.85
N LEU A 73 10.61 -18.56 10.37
CA LEU A 73 10.74 -17.31 11.11
C LEU A 73 9.40 -16.82 11.69
N ASP A 74 9.45 -16.21 12.87
CA ASP A 74 8.32 -15.46 13.42
C ASP A 74 8.28 -14.06 12.79
N ALA A 75 7.14 -13.72 12.18
CA ALA A 75 6.92 -12.41 11.59
C ALA A 75 7.11 -11.26 12.58
N ASN A 76 6.73 -11.45 13.85
CA ASN A 76 6.89 -10.42 14.88
C ASN A 76 8.36 -10.08 15.14
N GLU A 77 9.21 -11.11 15.20
CA GLU A 77 10.66 -10.94 15.38
C GLU A 77 11.29 -10.24 14.17
N VAL A 78 10.86 -10.61 12.96
CA VAL A 78 11.31 -9.97 11.72
C VAL A 78 10.91 -8.50 11.66
N ILE A 79 9.66 -8.17 12.02
CA ILE A 79 9.16 -6.79 12.06
C ILE A 79 9.89 -5.98 13.16
N GLU A 80 10.15 -6.59 14.30
CA GLU A 80 10.92 -5.95 15.38
C GLU A 80 12.36 -5.66 14.97
N ASP A 81 13.03 -6.62 14.33
CA ASP A 81 14.37 -6.45 13.76
C ASP A 81 14.38 -5.33 12.71
N TYR A 82 13.40 -5.30 11.80
CA TYR A 82 13.23 -4.23 10.82
C TYR A 82 13.12 -2.85 11.48
N CYS A 83 12.28 -2.72 12.51
CA CYS A 83 12.08 -1.46 13.21
C CYS A 83 13.36 -1.03 13.96
N ARG A 84 13.99 -1.96 14.67
CA ARG A 84 15.21 -1.69 15.47
C ARG A 84 16.40 -1.32 14.58
N ALA A 85 16.70 -2.13 13.58
CA ALA A 85 17.83 -1.90 12.67
C ALA A 85 17.59 -0.71 11.73
N GLY A 86 16.32 -0.48 11.37
CA GLY A 86 15.91 0.58 10.47
C GLY A 86 15.90 1.97 11.11
N PHE A 87 15.43 2.08 12.35
CA PHE A 87 14.96 3.37 12.88
C PHE A 87 15.52 3.73 14.25
N GLY A 88 16.42 2.92 14.83
CA GLY A 88 17.16 3.27 16.05
C GLY A 88 16.25 3.68 17.20
N SER A 89 16.45 4.87 17.77
CA SER A 89 15.60 5.39 18.86
C SER A 89 14.12 5.53 18.50
N ALA A 90 13.79 5.65 17.21
CA ALA A 90 12.42 5.74 16.72
C ALA A 90 11.73 4.37 16.53
N ALA A 91 12.45 3.25 16.69
CA ALA A 91 11.95 1.90 16.42
C ALA A 91 10.58 1.60 17.07
N SER A 92 10.40 1.97 18.34
CA SER A 92 9.13 1.76 19.06
C SER A 92 7.95 2.53 18.45
N SER A 93 8.19 3.76 18.01
CA SER A 93 7.16 4.60 17.37
C SER A 93 6.86 4.13 15.95
N VAL A 94 7.86 3.70 15.19
CA VAL A 94 7.66 3.13 13.85
C VAL A 94 6.94 1.79 13.91
N ARG A 95 7.25 0.95 14.91
CA ARG A 95 6.48 -0.27 15.18
C ARG A 95 5.01 0.03 15.45
N ALA A 96 4.73 1.03 16.29
CA ALA A 96 3.35 1.45 16.57
C ALA A 96 2.62 1.96 15.31
N TYR A 97 3.32 2.64 14.39
CA TYR A 97 2.76 3.01 13.09
C TYR A 97 2.35 1.78 12.27
N PHE A 98 3.22 0.78 12.15
CA PHE A 98 2.91 -0.44 11.38
C PHE A 98 1.81 -1.28 12.01
N ASP A 99 1.76 -1.36 13.34
CA ASP A 99 0.69 -2.06 14.05
C ASP A 99 -0.67 -1.36 13.88
N GLU A 100 -0.71 -0.02 13.82
CA GLU A 100 -1.95 0.70 13.48
C GLU A 100 -2.32 0.55 12.01
N LEU A 101 -1.33 0.57 11.11
CA LEU A 101 -1.54 0.37 9.68
C LEU A 101 -2.09 -1.03 9.36
N GLU A 102 -1.69 -2.05 10.12
CA GLU A 102 -2.24 -3.40 9.98
C GLU A 102 -3.73 -3.42 10.27
N LYS A 103 -4.19 -2.77 11.35
CA LYS A 103 -5.63 -2.69 11.67
C LYS A 103 -6.43 -2.00 10.57
N VAL A 104 -5.88 -0.94 9.97
CA VAL A 104 -6.51 -0.27 8.82
C VAL A 104 -6.60 -1.24 7.63
N THR A 105 -5.53 -1.99 7.38
CA THR A 105 -5.48 -2.98 6.29
C THR A 105 -6.49 -4.11 6.52
N ASP A 106 -6.62 -4.61 7.74
CA ASP A 106 -7.60 -5.63 8.10
C ASP A 106 -9.03 -5.11 7.92
N GLY A 107 -9.32 -3.89 8.37
CA GLY A 107 -10.64 -3.27 8.16
C GLY A 107 -10.99 -3.04 6.68
N ILE A 108 -9.98 -2.74 5.83
CA ILE A 108 -10.18 -2.69 4.37
C ILE A 108 -10.56 -4.07 3.83
N ALA A 109 -9.84 -5.12 4.24
CA ALA A 109 -10.09 -6.48 3.77
C ALA A 109 -11.49 -6.98 4.17
N GLU A 110 -11.92 -6.72 5.41
CA GLU A 110 -13.26 -7.03 5.90
C GLU A 110 -14.34 -6.27 5.11
N GLY A 111 -14.19 -4.96 4.92
CA GLY A 111 -15.16 -4.17 4.17
C GLY A 111 -15.28 -4.56 2.69
N ILE A 112 -14.20 -5.06 2.08
CA ILE A 112 -14.23 -5.62 0.72
C ILE A 112 -14.93 -6.98 0.72
N ALA A 113 -14.63 -7.86 1.67
CA ALA A 113 -15.26 -9.17 1.77
C ALA A 113 -16.79 -9.06 1.93
N ASP A 114 -17.26 -8.16 2.80
CA ASP A 114 -18.69 -7.87 2.98
C ASP A 114 -19.35 -7.40 1.68
N SER A 115 -18.64 -6.61 0.86
CA SER A 115 -19.14 -6.12 -0.43
C SER A 115 -19.27 -7.24 -1.46
N ILE A 116 -18.38 -8.24 -1.42
CA ILE A 116 -18.44 -9.44 -2.28
C ILE A 116 -19.59 -10.35 -1.83
N GLU A 117 -19.72 -10.60 -0.52
CA GLU A 117 -20.80 -11.42 0.04
C GLU A 117 -22.20 -10.84 -0.22
N GLN A 118 -22.32 -9.50 -0.27
CA GLN A 118 -23.57 -8.80 -0.60
C GLN A 118 -23.95 -8.85 -2.09
N GLY A 119 -23.23 -9.61 -2.91
CA GLY A 119 -23.68 -10.00 -4.25
C GLY A 119 -22.90 -9.38 -5.41
N ILE A 120 -21.77 -8.72 -5.16
CA ILE A 120 -20.78 -8.45 -6.22
C ILE A 120 -20.10 -9.79 -6.53
N ARG A 121 -20.70 -10.57 -7.43
CA ARG A 121 -20.19 -11.90 -7.82
C ARG A 121 -18.78 -11.78 -8.38
N ASP A 122 -17.92 -12.75 -8.09
CA ASP A 122 -16.56 -12.89 -8.64
C ASP A 122 -16.50 -12.70 -10.18
N GLU A 123 -17.60 -12.99 -10.89
CA GLU A 123 -17.76 -12.78 -12.32
C GLU A 123 -17.82 -11.28 -12.72
N GLU A 124 -18.46 -10.41 -11.94
CA GLU A 124 -18.49 -8.95 -12.19
C GLU A 124 -17.15 -8.27 -11.84
N ILE A 125 -16.39 -8.84 -10.90
CA ILE A 125 -15.02 -8.41 -10.57
C ILE A 125 -14.03 -8.77 -11.71
N MET A 126 -14.35 -9.83 -12.45
CA MET A 126 -13.63 -10.26 -13.65
C MET A 126 -14.13 -9.58 -14.95
N GLU A 127 -15.35 -9.04 -14.99
CA GLU A 127 -15.96 -8.45 -16.21
C GLU A 127 -15.22 -7.22 -16.76
N SER A 128 -14.42 -6.51 -15.95
CA SER A 128 -13.18 -5.91 -16.42
C SER A 128 -12.32 -5.53 -15.22
N SER A 129 -11.00 -5.70 -15.34
CA SER A 129 -10.06 -5.21 -14.32
C SER A 129 -10.19 -3.71 -14.02
N GLN A 130 -10.88 -2.94 -14.88
CA GLN A 130 -11.12 -1.50 -14.73
C GLN A 130 -12.27 -1.18 -13.76
N THR A 131 -13.40 -1.88 -13.84
CA THR A 131 -14.57 -1.62 -12.97
C THR A 131 -14.22 -1.84 -11.49
N SER A 132 -13.50 -2.92 -11.20
CA SER A 132 -13.01 -3.24 -9.84
C SER A 132 -12.02 -2.19 -9.31
N ARG A 133 -11.21 -1.59 -10.21
CA ARG A 133 -10.30 -0.50 -9.85
C ARG A 133 -11.05 0.80 -9.56
N ASP A 134 -12.03 1.16 -10.38
CA ASP A 134 -12.85 2.35 -10.17
C ASP A 134 -13.64 2.27 -8.86
N LEU A 135 -14.13 1.07 -8.50
CA LEU A 135 -14.77 0.84 -7.20
C LEU A 135 -13.79 1.05 -6.04
N PHE A 136 -12.58 0.49 -6.13
CA PHE A 136 -11.54 0.71 -5.13
C PHE A 136 -11.23 2.20 -4.96
N PHE A 137 -11.07 2.95 -6.06
CA PHE A 137 -10.84 4.39 -6.03
C PHE A 137 -11.93 5.14 -5.26
N LYS A 138 -13.20 4.84 -5.53
CA LYS A 138 -14.34 5.48 -4.85
C LYS A 138 -14.39 5.19 -3.34
N LYS A 139 -13.83 4.06 -2.92
CA LYS A 139 -13.79 3.61 -1.52
C LYS A 139 -12.57 4.10 -0.73
N ILE A 140 -11.50 4.57 -1.39
CA ILE A 140 -10.31 5.12 -0.71
C ILE A 140 -10.69 6.12 0.41
N PRO A 141 -11.58 7.10 0.21
CA PRO A 141 -11.93 8.05 1.27
C PRO A 141 -12.68 7.45 2.47
N ASP A 142 -13.31 6.29 2.30
CA ASP A 142 -14.02 5.59 3.39
C ASP A 142 -13.03 4.84 4.29
N PHE A 143 -11.94 4.34 3.71
CA PHE A 143 -10.89 3.60 4.43
C PHE A 143 -9.82 4.51 5.04
N TYR A 144 -9.45 5.59 4.35
CA TYR A 144 -8.48 6.58 4.81
C TYR A 144 -9.20 7.88 5.14
N THR A 145 -10.02 7.84 6.19
CA THR A 145 -10.66 9.04 6.75
C THR A 145 -9.60 9.97 7.35
N GLU A 146 -9.95 11.23 7.60
CA GLU A 146 -9.08 12.16 8.33
C GLU A 146 -8.67 11.62 9.69
N GLU A 147 -9.59 10.96 10.39
CA GLU A 147 -9.30 10.35 11.69
C GLU A 147 -8.29 9.21 11.56
N VAL A 148 -8.43 8.34 10.57
CA VAL A 148 -7.49 7.24 10.33
C VAL A 148 -6.11 7.78 9.95
N LEU A 149 -6.05 8.76 9.06
CA LEU A 149 -4.80 9.38 8.65
C LEU A 149 -4.09 10.05 9.83
N GLU A 150 -4.82 10.76 10.70
CA GLU A 150 -4.25 11.35 11.91
C GLU A 150 -3.75 10.30 12.91
N LYS A 151 -4.48 9.19 13.08
CA LYS A 151 -4.03 8.05 13.91
C LYS A 151 -2.72 7.46 13.39
N LEU A 152 -2.56 7.32 12.08
CA LEU A 152 -1.32 6.86 11.43
C LEU A 152 -0.21 7.90 11.52
N ARG A 153 -0.53 9.19 11.43
CA ARG A 153 0.44 10.29 11.43
C ARG A 153 1.10 10.48 12.80
N ARG A 154 0.33 10.31 13.87
CA ARG A 154 0.79 10.48 15.26
C ARG A 154 2.06 9.68 15.60
N PRO A 155 2.13 8.34 15.41
CA PRO A 155 3.34 7.58 15.70
C PRO A 155 4.52 7.98 14.80
N LEU A 156 4.29 8.36 13.53
CA LEU A 156 5.38 8.85 12.66
C LEU A 156 5.94 10.21 13.12
N ASN A 157 5.09 11.13 13.57
CA ASN A 157 5.56 12.39 14.17
C ASN A 157 6.41 12.12 15.41
N GLN A 158 5.97 11.21 16.30
CA GLN A 158 6.76 10.82 17.47
C GLN A 158 8.08 10.14 17.08
N ALA A 159 8.08 9.32 16.03
CA ALA A 159 9.28 8.70 15.49
C ALA A 159 10.27 9.76 15.00
N ARG A 160 9.79 10.79 14.30
CA ARG A 160 10.62 11.89 13.79
C ARG A 160 11.30 12.65 14.92
N GLU A 161 10.56 13.00 15.97
CA GLU A 161 11.12 13.68 17.15
C GLU A 161 12.18 12.83 17.86
N LYS A 162 11.94 11.51 18.02
CA LYS A 162 12.91 10.60 18.63
C LYS A 162 14.18 10.46 17.79
N ALA A 163 14.04 10.35 16.47
CA ALA A 163 15.16 10.20 15.55
C ALA A 163 15.92 11.51 15.26
N HIS A 164 15.55 12.65 15.85
CA HIS A 164 16.14 13.96 15.52
C HIS A 164 17.68 13.99 15.58
N ALA A 165 18.29 13.26 16.53
CA ALA A 165 19.74 13.18 16.68
C ALA A 165 20.41 12.06 15.85
N GLU A 166 19.65 11.28 15.08
CA GLU A 166 20.10 10.13 14.29
C GLU A 166 19.78 10.36 12.80
N PRO A 167 20.67 11.01 12.02
CA PRO A 167 20.35 11.48 10.66
C PRO A 167 19.86 10.39 9.69
N GLU A 168 20.38 9.16 9.82
CA GLU A 168 19.91 8.04 8.99
C GLU A 168 18.50 7.58 9.38
N ALA A 169 18.23 7.44 10.67
CA ALA A 169 16.91 7.05 11.16
C ALA A 169 15.88 8.13 10.83
N LEU A 170 16.24 9.41 11.00
CA LEU A 170 15.39 10.54 10.66
C LEU A 170 14.99 10.51 9.18
N ARG A 171 15.96 10.37 8.27
CA ARG A 171 15.69 10.24 6.83
C ARG A 171 14.73 9.10 6.50
N ARG A 172 14.88 7.94 7.17
CA ARG A 172 13.98 6.78 6.97
C ARG A 172 12.58 7.03 7.52
N VAL A 173 12.44 7.73 8.65
CA VAL A 173 11.12 8.14 9.16
C VAL A 173 10.46 9.12 8.18
N GLU A 174 11.17 10.13 7.72
CA GLU A 174 10.67 11.12 6.76
C GLU A 174 10.28 10.47 5.42
N PHE A 175 11.01 9.44 5.01
CA PHE A 175 10.65 8.60 3.87
C PHE A 175 9.29 7.90 4.06
N LEU A 176 9.03 7.29 5.23
CA LEU A 176 7.71 6.71 5.53
C LEU A 176 6.61 7.78 5.54
N MET A 177 6.89 8.98 6.06
CA MET A 177 5.94 10.09 6.07
C MET A 177 5.48 10.50 4.66
N GLN A 178 6.35 10.39 3.64
CA GLN A 178 5.95 10.63 2.25
C GLN A 178 4.84 9.69 1.78
N GLY A 179 4.82 8.44 2.27
CA GLY A 179 3.77 7.49 1.97
C GLY A 179 2.40 7.89 2.53
N LEU A 180 2.38 8.50 3.72
CA LEU A 180 1.15 9.00 4.32
C LEU A 180 0.67 10.30 3.68
N GLU A 181 1.60 11.19 3.30
CA GLU A 181 1.28 12.37 2.50
C GLU A 181 0.65 11.98 1.15
N TYR A 182 1.22 10.98 0.47
CA TYR A 182 0.63 10.41 -0.73
C TYR A 182 -0.80 9.93 -0.51
N ALA A 183 -1.06 9.22 0.60
CA ALA A 183 -2.39 8.71 0.93
C ALA A 183 -3.41 9.86 1.09
N GLU A 184 -3.00 10.97 1.70
CA GLU A 184 -3.82 12.18 1.84
C GLU A 184 -4.15 12.83 0.50
N GLN A 185 -3.14 12.97 -0.38
CA GLN A 185 -3.36 13.51 -1.72
C GLN A 185 -4.31 12.62 -2.53
N GLN A 186 -4.16 11.29 -2.45
CA GLN A 186 -5.07 10.36 -3.12
C GLN A 186 -6.48 10.42 -2.56
N ARG A 187 -6.63 10.45 -1.23
CA ARG A 187 -7.93 10.64 -0.58
C ARG A 187 -8.61 11.92 -1.09
N ARG A 188 -7.87 13.05 -1.19
CA ARG A 188 -8.41 14.33 -1.68
C ARG A 188 -8.91 14.21 -3.12
N VAL A 189 -8.11 13.63 -4.02
CA VAL A 189 -8.51 13.37 -5.42
C VAL A 189 -9.77 12.51 -5.47
N PHE A 190 -9.76 11.36 -4.78
CA PHE A 190 -10.83 10.38 -4.92
C PHE A 190 -12.12 10.74 -4.17
N SER A 191 -12.04 11.63 -3.17
CA SER A 191 -13.21 12.25 -2.55
C SER A 191 -14.01 13.10 -3.54
N MET A 192 -13.32 13.79 -4.46
CA MET A 192 -13.99 14.55 -5.52
C MET A 192 -14.38 13.66 -6.70
N TYR A 193 -13.55 12.66 -7.05
CA TYR A 193 -13.85 11.74 -8.14
C TYR A 193 -15.18 10.97 -7.95
N ARG A 194 -15.48 10.57 -6.70
CA ARG A 194 -16.72 9.86 -6.39
C ARG A 194 -17.96 10.74 -6.36
N ASP A 195 -17.80 12.07 -6.27
CA ASP A 195 -18.91 13.01 -6.33
C ASP A 195 -19.21 13.36 -7.79
N GLU A 196 -20.34 12.85 -8.29
CA GLU A 196 -20.79 13.08 -9.67
C GLU A 196 -21.11 14.56 -9.95
N LYS A 197 -21.29 15.38 -8.90
CA LYS A 197 -21.56 16.82 -9.00
C LYS A 197 -20.30 17.68 -8.88
N ALA A 198 -19.13 17.08 -8.64
CA ALA A 198 -17.89 17.83 -8.49
C ALA A 198 -17.55 18.62 -9.76
N ASP A 199 -17.18 19.89 -9.60
CA ASP A 199 -16.72 20.74 -10.69
C ASP A 199 -15.48 20.11 -11.35
N PRO A 200 -15.54 19.73 -12.64
CA PRO A 200 -14.40 19.13 -13.34
C PRO A 200 -13.13 20.00 -13.31
N ALA A 201 -13.27 21.33 -13.24
CA ALA A 201 -12.11 22.22 -13.11
C ALA A 201 -11.43 22.10 -11.74
N GLN A 202 -12.20 21.90 -10.67
CA GLN A 202 -11.64 21.68 -9.34
C GLN A 202 -11.00 20.30 -9.23
N VAL A 203 -11.64 19.26 -9.79
CA VAL A 203 -11.05 17.90 -9.83
C VAL A 203 -9.69 17.94 -10.55
N ARG A 204 -9.60 18.64 -11.68
CA ARG A 204 -8.32 18.86 -12.39
C ARG A 204 -7.25 19.50 -11.52
N ARG A 205 -7.57 20.58 -10.79
CA ARG A 205 -6.62 21.26 -9.90
C ARG A 205 -6.08 20.33 -8.82
N VAL A 206 -6.94 19.53 -8.20
CA VAL A 206 -6.52 18.57 -7.17
C VAL A 206 -5.63 17.47 -7.75
N ILE A 207 -5.95 16.99 -8.96
CA ILE A 207 -5.09 16.06 -9.70
C ILE A 207 -3.71 16.69 -10.00
N GLU A 208 -3.67 17.95 -10.44
CA GLU A 208 -2.44 18.69 -10.71
C GLU A 208 -1.58 18.87 -9.45
N ASP A 209 -2.20 19.23 -8.32
CA ASP A 209 -1.52 19.35 -7.02
C ASP A 209 -0.87 18.01 -6.62
N ARG A 210 -1.62 16.91 -6.69
CA ARG A 210 -1.08 15.56 -6.43
C ARG A 210 0.04 15.21 -7.40
N ASN A 211 -0.08 15.52 -8.68
CA ASN A 211 0.97 15.22 -9.66
C ASN A 211 2.25 16.02 -9.41
N LYS A 212 2.15 17.28 -8.95
CA LYS A 212 3.32 18.05 -8.49
C LYS A 212 3.98 17.39 -7.28
N PHE A 213 3.19 16.87 -6.34
CA PHE A 213 3.71 16.09 -5.23
C PHE A 213 4.44 14.81 -5.72
N LEU A 214 3.82 14.02 -6.62
CA LEU A 214 4.47 12.84 -7.20
C LEU A 214 5.78 13.20 -7.95
N GLN A 215 5.79 14.29 -8.69
CA GLN A 215 7.00 14.81 -9.34
C GLN A 215 8.07 15.18 -8.31
N SER A 216 7.68 15.82 -7.20
CA SER A 216 8.63 16.13 -6.12
C SER A 216 9.25 14.89 -5.47
N LEU A 217 8.50 13.78 -5.35
CA LEU A 217 9.05 12.51 -4.88
C LEU A 217 10.04 11.93 -5.90
N HIS A 218 9.69 11.98 -7.18
CA HIS A 218 10.54 11.48 -8.27
C HIS A 218 11.86 12.25 -8.39
N ASP A 219 11.82 13.58 -8.26
CA ASP A 219 13.01 14.42 -8.41
C ASP A 219 13.89 14.42 -7.14
N HIS A 220 13.35 14.02 -6.00
CA HIS A 220 14.09 13.98 -4.75
C HIS A 220 14.98 12.73 -4.66
N PRO A 221 16.29 12.88 -4.37
CA PRO A 221 17.24 11.76 -4.39
C PRO A 221 16.90 10.63 -3.42
N ASP A 222 16.31 10.97 -2.25
CA ASP A 222 15.94 9.98 -1.25
C ASP A 222 14.51 9.43 -1.43
N TYR A 223 13.64 10.07 -2.24
CA TYR A 223 12.20 9.72 -2.29
C TYR A 223 11.74 9.09 -3.60
N PHE A 224 12.64 8.91 -4.56
CA PHE A 224 12.33 8.31 -5.86
C PHE A 224 11.54 6.99 -5.74
N PHE A 225 11.90 6.16 -4.77
CA PHE A 225 11.28 4.85 -4.51
C PHE A 225 10.20 4.89 -3.41
N ALA A 226 9.80 6.06 -2.91
CA ALA A 226 8.71 6.14 -1.94
C ALA A 226 7.42 5.59 -2.55
N ILE A 227 7.07 6.10 -3.74
CA ILE A 227 5.89 5.70 -4.50
C ILE A 227 6.30 5.34 -5.93
N GLY A 228 5.90 4.16 -6.40
CA GLY A 228 6.04 3.71 -7.79
C GLY A 228 5.23 4.52 -8.80
N CYS A 229 5.67 5.74 -9.08
CA CYS A 229 4.93 6.71 -9.90
C CYS A 229 4.62 6.19 -11.31
N SER A 230 5.55 5.46 -11.94
CA SER A 230 5.37 4.92 -13.30
C SER A 230 4.23 3.89 -13.36
N TYR A 231 4.21 2.95 -12.42
CA TYR A 231 3.14 1.96 -12.31
C TYR A 231 1.80 2.64 -12.01
N LEU A 232 1.80 3.57 -11.05
CA LEU A 232 0.60 4.28 -10.62
C LEU A 232 -0.03 5.06 -11.77
N LEU A 233 0.75 5.91 -12.46
CA LEU A 233 0.24 6.76 -13.55
C LEU A 233 -0.27 5.93 -14.73
N HIS A 234 0.31 4.76 -14.97
CA HIS A 234 -0.22 3.82 -15.95
C HIS A 234 -1.60 3.28 -15.53
N ARG A 235 -1.75 2.86 -14.26
CA ARG A 235 -3.00 2.30 -13.72
C ARG A 235 -4.12 3.33 -13.63
N GLU A 236 -3.76 4.60 -13.48
CA GLU A 236 -4.69 5.73 -13.42
C GLU A 236 -5.02 6.36 -14.79
N ALA A 237 -4.44 5.89 -15.89
CA ALA A 237 -4.52 6.57 -17.17
C ALA A 237 -5.98 6.81 -17.66
N SER A 238 -6.88 5.86 -17.43
CA SER A 238 -8.31 5.97 -17.78
C SER A 238 -9.04 6.99 -16.91
N PHE A 239 -8.81 6.96 -15.59
CA PHE A 239 -9.29 7.97 -14.65
C PHE A 239 -8.82 9.37 -15.07
N MET A 240 -7.53 9.51 -15.37
CA MET A 240 -6.91 10.77 -15.79
C MET A 240 -7.46 11.26 -17.12
N ALA A 241 -7.76 10.37 -18.07
CA ALA A 241 -8.30 10.72 -19.38
C ALA A 241 -9.66 11.47 -19.28
N LYS A 242 -10.50 11.15 -18.29
CA LYS A 242 -11.77 11.84 -18.03
C LYS A 242 -11.59 13.34 -17.75
N TYR A 243 -10.43 13.73 -17.25
CA TYR A 243 -10.14 15.10 -16.81
C TYR A 243 -9.03 15.77 -17.63
N LYS A 244 -8.60 15.18 -18.76
CA LYS A 244 -7.66 15.85 -19.68
C LYS A 244 -8.32 17.06 -20.33
N MET A 245 -7.57 18.15 -20.49
CA MET A 245 -7.97 19.25 -21.37
C MET A 245 -8.02 18.72 -22.81
N PRO A 246 -9.02 19.09 -23.63
CA PRO A 246 -8.91 18.88 -25.07
C PRO A 246 -7.63 19.58 -25.53
N THR A 247 -6.77 18.86 -26.25
CA THR A 247 -5.62 19.46 -26.92
C THR A 247 -6.14 20.61 -27.76
N GLN A 248 -5.66 21.83 -27.51
CA GLN A 248 -5.97 22.94 -28.40
C GLN A 248 -5.45 22.56 -29.80
N PRO A 249 -6.28 22.75 -30.85
CA PRO A 249 -5.92 22.37 -32.21
C PRO A 249 -4.69 23.11 -32.73
#